data_AF-A0A0G1VTI5-F1
#
_entry.id   AF-A0A0G1VTI5-F1
#
_cell.length_a   1.000
_cell.length_b   1.000
_cell.length_c   1.000
_cell.angle_alpha   90.00
_cell.angle_beta   90.00
_cell.angle_gamma   90.00
#
_symmetry.space_group_name_H-M   'P 1'
#
loop_
_entity.id
_entity.type
_entity.pdbx_description
1 polymer ?
#
loop_
_entity_poly.entity_id
_entity_poly.type
_entity_poly.pdbx_seq_one_letter_code
_entity_poly.pdbx_strand_id
1 'polypeptide(L)' 'MLRDIFIDPRIFNYVILTLYLLNAGRWALAGSWGDVWYWSGAFWITAAVTWGYSR' A
#
# COMPACT_ATOMS: atom_id res chain seq x y z
N MET A 1 -17.77 -0.10 17.85
CA MET A 1 -16.73 0.92 17.62
C MET A 1 -15.33 0.32 17.53
N LEU A 2 -14.74 -0.27 18.59
CA LEU A 2 -13.41 -0.92 18.50
C LEU A 2 -13.41 -2.27 17.75
N ARG A 3 -14.52 -3.03 17.81
CA ARG A 3 -14.68 -4.31 17.11
C ARG A 3 -14.70 -4.17 15.59
N ASP A 4 -15.19 -3.04 15.10
CA ASP A 4 -15.39 -2.79 13.66
C ASP A 4 -14.07 -2.50 12.95
N ILE A 5 -13.08 -1.97 13.68
CA ILE A 5 -11.72 -1.72 13.20
C ILE A 5 -11.10 -3.04 12.74
N PHE A 6 -11.01 -4.06 13.60
CA PHE A 6 -10.37 -5.34 13.25
C PHE A 6 -11.11 -6.16 12.18
N ILE A 7 -12.33 -5.80 11.82
CA ILE A 7 -13.15 -6.49 10.83
C ILE A 7 -13.19 -5.73 9.49
N ASP A 8 -12.74 -4.47 9.46
CA ASP A 8 -12.68 -3.70 8.22
C ASP A 8 -11.57 -4.26 7.32
N PRO A 9 -11.90 -4.81 6.13
CA PRO A 9 -10.92 -5.34 5.19
C PRO A 9 -9.89 -4.28 4.74
N ARG A 10 -10.19 -2.98 4.89
CA ARG A 10 -9.26 -1.89 4.57
C ARG A 10 -8.06 -1.82 5.51
N ILE A 11 -8.13 -2.38 6.72
CA ILE A 11 -6.99 -2.39 7.64
C ILE A 11 -5.81 -3.14 7.05
N PHE A 12 -6.07 -4.31 6.45
CA PHE A 12 -5.04 -5.06 5.75
C PHE A 12 -4.39 -4.20 4.66
N ASN A 13 -5.20 -3.47 3.89
CA ASN A 13 -4.69 -2.59 2.85
C ASN A 13 -3.82 -1.45 3.40
N TYR A 14 -4.16 -0.85 4.55
CA TYR A 14 -3.32 0.19 5.16
C TYR A 14 -1.95 -0.34 5.61
N VAL A 15 -1.89 -1.57 6.12
CA VAL A 15 -0.62 -2.23 6.43
C VAL A 15 0.20 -2.43 5.16
N ILE A 16 -0.42 -2.98 4.11
CA ILE A 16 0.26 -3.27 2.84
C ILE A 16 0.71 -1.99 2.12
N LEU A 17 -0.11 -0.93 2.09
CA LEU A 17 0.25 0.38 1.53
C LEU A 17 1.49 0.95 2.21
N THR A 18 1.56 0.86 3.55
CA THR A 18 2.73 1.30 4.31
C THR A 18 3.97 0.49 3.92
N LEU A 19 3.85 -0.84 3.82
CA LEU A 19 4.96 -1.71 3.43
C LEU A 19 5.45 -1.46 1.99
N TYR A 20 4.55 -1.15 1.06
CA TYR A 20 4.90 -0.79 -0.31
C TYR A 20 5.66 0.53 -0.36
N LEU A 21 5.20 1.55 0.38
CA LEU A 21 5.90 2.82 0.46
C LEU A 21 7.30 2.67 1.08
N LEU A 22 7.43 1.87 2.15
CA LEU A 22 8.72 1.57 2.77
C LEU A 22 9.65 0.82 1.82
N ASN A 23 9.15 -0.13 1.02
CA ASN A 23 9.96 -0.83 0.03
C ASN A 23 10.38 0.08 -1.12
N ALA A 24 9.49 0.95 -1.62
CA ALA A 24 9.85 1.96 -2.60
C ALA A 24 10.98 2.86 -2.07
N GLY A 25 10.88 3.32 -0.82
CA GLY A 25 11.95 4.08 -0.15
C GLY A 25 13.25 3.28 -0.03
N ARG A 26 13.20 2.02 0.41
CA ARG A 26 14.37 1.14 0.51
C ARG A 26 15.10 0.99 -0.83
N TRP A 27 14.35 0.79 -1.92
CA TRP A 27 14.92 0.62 -3.25
C TRP A 27 15.40 1.92 -3.87
N ALA A 28 14.79 3.06 -3.54
CA ALA A 28 15.29 4.37 -3.91
C ALA A 28 16.67 4.62 -3.29
N LEU A 29 16.84 4.26 -2.01
CA LEU A 29 18.15 4.33 -1.33
C LEU A 29 19.18 3.36 -1.92
N ALA A 30 18.74 2.22 -2.46
CA ALA A 30 19.61 1.25 -3.14
C ALA A 30 19.88 1.60 -4.61
N GLY A 31 19.28 2.68 -5.15
CA GLY A 31 19.44 3.10 -6.55
C GLY A 31 18.72 2.25 -7.60
N SER A 32 17.89 1.29 -7.19
CA SER A 32 17.13 0.43 -8.12
C SER A 32 15.79 1.06 -8.47
N TRP A 33 15.77 1.94 -9.48
CA TRP A 33 14.56 2.63 -9.91
C TRP A 33 13.50 1.70 -10.51
N GLY A 34 13.90 0.56 -11.09
CA GLY A 34 12.95 -0.45 -11.56
C GLY A 34 12.10 -1.01 -10.43
N ASP A 35 12.73 -1.34 -9.30
CA ASP A 35 12.02 -1.79 -8.11
C ASP A 35 11.19 -0.65 -7.48
N VAL A 36 11.70 0.59 -7.46
CA VAL A 36 10.92 1.75 -6.98
C VAL A 36 9.60 1.86 -7.72
N TRP A 37 9.62 1.79 -9.05
CA TRP A 37 8.39 1.88 -9.86
C TRP A 37 7.49 0.67 -9.67
N TYR A 38 8.05 -0.53 -9.53
CA TYR A 38 7.29 -1.72 -9.19
C TYR A 38 6.50 -1.56 -7.87
N TRP A 39 7.18 -1.16 -6.79
CA TRP A 39 6.53 -0.97 -5.49
C TRP A 39 5.58 0.23 -5.46
N SER A 40 5.89 1.30 -6.21
CA SER A 40 5.00 2.45 -6.37
C SER A 40 3.73 2.07 -7.15
N GLY A 41 3.85 1.24 -8.19
CA GLY A 41 2.71 0.71 -8.93
C GLY A 41 1.82 -0.17 -8.04
N ALA A 42 2.41 -1.06 -7.26
CA ALA A 42 1.70 -1.86 -6.27
C ALA A 42 0.95 -0.98 -5.26
N PHE A 43 1.60 0.09 -4.76
CA PHE A 43 0.96 1.09 -3.91
C PHE A 43 -0.27 1.72 -4.57
N TRP A 44 -0.16 2.20 -5.80
CA TRP A 44 -1.28 2.85 -6.49
C TRP A 44 -2.46 1.92 -6.76
N ILE A 45 -2.20 0.66 -7.14
CA ILE A 45 -3.26 -0.33 -7.33
C ILE A 45 -3.97 -0.61 -6.00
N THR A 46 -3.22 -0.81 -4.92
CA THR A 46 -3.81 -1.05 -3.60
C THR A 46 -4.58 0.17 -3.10
N ALA A 47 -4.09 1.38 -3.36
CA ALA A 47 -4.79 2.62 -3.05
C ALA A 47 -6.11 2.72 -3.80
N ALA A 48 -6.11 2.42 -5.10
CA ALA A 48 -7.30 2.43 -5.94
C ALA A 48 -8.35 1.42 -5.44
N VAL A 49 -7.96 0.22 -5.02
CA VAL A 49 -8.96 -0.74 -4.48
C VAL A 49 -9.43 -0.38 -3.07
N THR A 50 -8.60 0.31 -2.29
CA THR A 50 -8.92 0.72 -0.90
C THR A 50 -9.92 1.87 -0.87
N TRP A 51 -9.75 2.86 -1.74
CA TRP A 51 -10.54 4.10 -1.74
C TRP A 51 -11.42 4.28 -2.97
N GLY A 52 -11.06 3.68 -4.11
CA GLY A 52 -11.77 3.86 -5.38
C GLY A 52 -13.03 2.99 -5.54
N TYR A 53 -13.14 1.88 -4.79
CA TYR A 53 -14.41 1.14 -4.71
C TYR A 53 -15.30 1.75 -3.63
N SER A 54 -16.10 2.75 -4.02
CA SER A 54 -17.32 3.10 -3.29
C SER A 54 -18.43 2.16 -3.77
N ARG A 55 -18.86 1.23 -2.90
CA ARG A 55 -20.11 0.49 -3.04
C ARG A 55 -21.01 0.85 -1.89
#